data_AF-A0A445A0H3-F1
#
_entry.id   AF-A0A445A0H3-F1
#
_cell.length_a   1.000
_cell.length_b   1.000
_cell.length_c   1.000
_cell.angle_alpha   90.00
_cell.angle_beta   90.00
_cell.angle_gamma   90.00
#
_symmetry.space_group_name_H-M   'P 1'
#
loop_
_entity.id
_entity.type
_entity.pdbx_description
1 polymer ?
#
loop_
_entity_poly.entity_id
_entity_poly.type
_entity_poly.pdbx_seq_one_letter_code
_entity_poly.pdbx_strand_id
1 'polypeptide(L)'
;MAKLKIGGTWAGVLEDVDLDSWTVPKLREEVARRSNCSPDSISLICAGKILKDDDATGGHGGNGNLAQVGVKNNSKILASRVSPQEGNLLRQEIMAEEERSRRLSRVRAAATALAERHADGSLPVEDFNIEVEDQSGKKVRLGSETDQRAVMMGLMLHAKGKRLIKQGNYKDALEVLSMGEESFSLCDPKVIELIDNVPILQIDMVWCYFMIRDIRWLSDAGKRLEMARVGIERAHGKDSFRLRLLQGGRYPELALHLRLELLEGVVTYHSGQLDKSRKALDSAKAKFNQLQVPDEALSFLMSMGYKERDAKRALRMNNQDVGSAIDFLAEETTKKLQKQEEDIRRRTEIREQKRYGMTPLKKAVDLERLKELVSIGFDKELAAEALRRNENDTQKALDDLTNPETNSALQVHIESRKRKRQKQATETQIEKIVHMGFERSRVVAAFEVGGTLEEVIQRLTALPEADHAAEAIQTAAPDGSASSSAPLPHNVSEMLEQINDVEDPSDLSKAEERDVEMEDELSAVIVKTDALADYDIEVNIEGEAITEYLALIEAAGSSGKMALSRYNK
;
A
#
# COMPACT_ATOMS: atom_id res chain seq x y z
N MET A 1 24.91 58.43 23.69
CA MET A 1 25.57 57.43 24.56
C MET A 1 24.55 56.87 25.55
N ALA A 2 24.05 55.67 25.30
CA ALA A 2 23.09 54.97 26.15
C ALA A 2 23.75 53.77 26.82
N LYS A 3 23.22 53.36 27.98
CA LYS A 3 23.63 52.16 28.69
C LYS A 3 22.60 51.06 28.46
N LEU A 4 23.01 49.89 27.99
CA LEU A 4 22.15 48.72 27.85
C LEU A 4 22.55 47.65 28.86
N LYS A 5 21.56 47.10 29.57
CA LYS A 5 21.77 46.01 30.53
C LYS A 5 21.43 44.70 29.84
N ILE A 6 22.43 43.86 29.59
CA ILE A 6 22.23 42.54 29.00
C ILE A 6 22.28 41.50 30.11
N GLY A 7 21.32 40.58 30.10
CA GLY A 7 21.29 39.39 30.96
C GLY A 7 21.08 38.12 30.15
N GLY A 8 21.48 36.97 30.67
CA GLY A 8 21.38 35.67 29.99
C GLY A 8 22.75 35.11 29.61
N THR A 9 22.96 34.71 28.35
CA THR A 9 24.21 34.10 27.84
C THR A 9 25.46 34.93 28.12
N TRP A 10 25.32 36.25 28.18
CA TRP A 10 26.30 37.15 28.76
C TRP A 10 25.58 38.17 29.65
N ALA A 11 26.13 38.41 30.84
CA ALA A 11 25.58 39.37 31.80
C ALA A 11 26.56 40.55 31.94
N GLY A 12 26.13 41.74 31.52
CA GLY A 12 26.98 42.92 31.57
C GLY A 12 26.28 44.19 31.11
N VAL A 13 26.90 45.32 31.38
CA VAL A 13 26.43 46.64 30.91
C VAL A 13 27.26 47.03 29.70
N LEU A 14 26.60 47.24 28.56
CA LEU A 14 27.21 47.93 27.43
C LEU A 14 27.10 49.43 27.70
N GLU A 15 28.21 50.05 28.03
CA GLU A 15 28.36 51.51 28.06
C GLU A 15 28.70 52.00 26.64
N ASP A 16 28.26 53.21 26.30
CA ASP A 16 28.50 53.86 25.00
C ASP A 16 27.77 53.26 23.78
N VAL A 17 26.56 52.74 23.97
CA VAL A 17 25.71 52.32 22.85
C VAL A 17 25.05 53.55 22.21
N ASP A 18 25.22 53.71 20.91
CA ASP A 18 24.54 54.74 20.15
C ASP A 18 23.24 54.17 19.54
N LEU A 19 22.12 54.51 20.17
CA LEU A 19 20.79 53.96 19.85
C LEU A 19 20.30 54.35 18.45
N ASP A 20 20.90 55.40 17.86
CA ASP A 20 20.55 55.94 16.56
C ASP A 20 21.46 55.43 15.43
N SER A 21 22.55 54.72 15.75
CA SER A 21 23.46 54.14 14.73
C SER A 21 23.67 52.64 14.85
N TRP A 22 23.25 52.02 15.95
CA TRP A 22 23.31 50.57 16.12
C TRP A 22 22.04 49.90 15.59
N THR A 23 22.24 48.77 14.91
CA THR A 23 21.19 47.88 14.39
C THR A 23 21.11 46.60 15.22
N VAL A 24 20.00 45.85 15.11
CA VAL A 24 19.81 44.56 15.80
C VAL A 24 20.94 43.55 15.50
N PRO A 25 21.42 43.40 14.25
CA PRO A 25 22.56 42.53 13.93
C PRO A 25 23.87 42.97 14.60
N LYS A 26 24.17 44.28 14.60
CA LYS A 26 25.38 44.83 15.23
C LYS A 26 25.37 44.64 16.75
N LEU A 27 24.20 44.79 17.38
CA LEU A 27 24.03 44.46 18.79
C LEU A 27 24.24 42.96 19.04
N ARG A 28 23.68 42.09 18.20
CA ARG A 28 23.85 40.63 18.32
C ARG A 28 25.31 40.20 18.16
N GLU A 29 26.04 40.79 17.21
CA GLU A 29 27.47 40.56 17.00
C GLU A 29 28.32 40.98 18.21
N GLU A 30 28.03 42.13 18.82
CA GLU A 30 28.77 42.58 20.01
C GLU A 30 28.48 41.70 21.24
N VAL A 31 27.24 41.22 21.40
CA VAL A 31 26.91 40.23 22.44
C VAL A 31 27.57 38.88 22.15
N ALA A 32 27.61 38.45 20.88
CA ALA A 32 28.27 37.23 20.44
C ALA A 32 29.78 37.25 20.71
N ARG A 33 30.44 38.36 20.36
CA ARG A 33 31.86 38.61 20.62
C ARG A 33 32.21 38.54 22.10
N ARG A 34 31.37 39.09 22.98
CA ARG A 34 31.59 39.06 24.45
C ARG A 34 31.20 37.75 25.11
N SER A 35 30.32 36.97 24.49
CA SER A 35 29.88 35.66 24.97
C SER A 35 30.66 34.48 24.36
N ASN A 36 31.62 34.74 23.48
CA ASN A 36 32.41 33.73 22.76
C ASN A 36 31.53 32.73 21.97
N CYS A 37 30.40 33.21 21.44
CA CYS A 37 29.42 32.43 20.68
C CYS A 37 29.26 32.99 19.25
N SER A 38 28.68 32.22 18.32
CA SER A 38 28.36 32.73 16.98
C SER A 38 27.13 33.64 17.02
N PRO A 39 27.08 34.72 16.21
CA PRO A 39 25.92 35.61 16.14
C PRO A 39 24.61 34.87 15.86
N ASP A 40 24.64 33.84 15.00
CA ASP A 40 23.47 33.03 14.62
C ASP A 40 22.90 32.17 15.74
N SER A 41 23.63 32.04 16.86
CA SER A 41 23.21 31.24 18.02
C SER A 41 22.60 32.06 19.16
N ILE A 42 22.38 33.37 18.95
CA ILE A 42 21.91 34.29 20.00
C ILE A 42 20.57 34.92 19.61
N SER A 43 19.55 34.62 20.39
CA SER A 43 18.27 35.35 20.35
C SER A 43 18.30 36.50 21.35
N LEU A 44 17.92 37.70 20.91
CA LEU A 44 17.82 38.88 21.76
C LEU A 44 16.34 39.15 22.07
N ILE A 45 16.01 39.35 23.34
CA ILE A 45 14.65 39.60 23.81
C ILE A 45 14.63 40.93 24.58
N CYS A 46 13.81 41.88 24.16
CA CYS A 46 13.62 43.15 24.87
C CYS A 46 12.13 43.33 25.20
N ALA A 47 11.82 43.59 26.47
CA ALA A 47 10.45 43.82 26.96
C ALA A 47 9.41 42.75 26.51
N GLY A 48 9.83 41.47 26.43
CA GLY A 48 8.96 40.35 26.06
C GLY A 48 8.81 40.09 24.56
N LYS A 49 9.51 40.84 23.70
CA LYS A 49 9.54 40.63 22.24
C LYS A 49 10.91 40.12 21.78
N ILE A 50 10.91 39.07 20.95
CA ILE A 50 12.12 38.58 20.27
C ILE A 50 12.49 39.58 19.16
N LEU A 51 13.71 40.09 19.20
CA LEU A 51 14.26 40.97 18.17
C LEU A 51 14.68 40.12 16.98
N LYS A 52 13.84 40.10 15.94
CA LYS A 52 14.14 39.46 14.65
C LYS A 52 15.01 40.39 13.81
N ASP A 53 15.84 39.81 12.96
CA ASP A 53 16.39 40.55 11.83
C ASP A 53 15.27 40.64 10.81
N ASP A 54 14.85 41.85 10.46
CA ASP A 54 13.90 42.00 9.36
C ASP A 54 14.64 41.67 8.06
N ASP A 55 14.45 40.44 7.59
CA ASP A 55 14.83 40.02 6.25
C ASP A 55 14.09 40.90 5.24
N ALA A 56 14.83 41.34 4.21
CA ALA A 56 14.48 42.36 3.23
C ALA A 56 13.31 42.01 2.28
N THR A 57 12.24 41.40 2.76
CA THR A 57 11.04 41.08 1.99
C THR A 57 9.79 41.62 2.69
N GLY A 58 9.50 42.90 2.43
CA GLY A 58 8.16 43.46 2.59
C GLY A 58 8.09 44.86 3.23
N GLY A 59 8.18 45.91 2.40
CA GLY A 59 7.50 47.19 2.64
C GLY A 59 8.08 48.14 3.70
N HIS A 60 8.96 49.03 3.26
CA HIS A 60 9.30 50.34 3.86
C HIS A 60 9.86 50.37 5.30
N GLY A 61 11.19 50.39 5.39
CA GLY A 61 11.91 50.88 6.58
C GLY A 61 13.19 50.09 6.83
N GLY A 62 14.32 50.54 6.28
CA GLY A 62 15.62 49.86 6.41
C GLY A 62 16.03 49.65 7.87
N ASN A 63 16.80 48.57 8.13
CA ASN A 63 17.51 48.25 9.37
C ASN A 63 17.14 49.18 10.54
N GLY A 64 15.99 48.93 11.17
CA GLY A 64 15.50 49.81 12.21
C GLY A 64 16.56 50.00 13.27
N ASN A 65 16.97 51.24 13.51
CA ASN A 65 17.91 51.56 14.58
C ASN A 65 17.34 51.05 15.91
N LEU A 66 18.19 50.74 16.88
CA LEU A 66 17.75 50.21 18.19
C LEU A 66 16.64 51.08 18.83
N ALA A 67 16.64 52.40 18.61
CA ALA A 67 15.57 53.31 19.02
C ALA A 67 14.20 53.01 18.37
N GLN A 68 14.16 52.65 17.09
CA GLN A 68 12.94 52.32 16.33
C GLN A 68 12.37 50.95 16.71
N VAL A 69 13.23 50.01 17.12
CA VAL A 69 12.86 48.69 17.63
C VAL A 69 12.39 48.74 19.11
N GLY A 70 12.36 49.94 19.70
CA GLY A 70 11.83 50.19 21.05
C GLY A 70 12.85 50.01 22.18
N VAL A 71 14.15 49.95 21.86
CA VAL A 71 15.23 49.89 22.84
C VAL A 71 15.53 51.31 23.33
N LYS A 72 15.39 51.54 24.64
CA LYS A 72 15.62 52.84 25.29
C LYS A 72 16.90 52.79 26.12
N ASN A 73 17.36 53.97 26.55
CA ASN A 73 18.47 54.05 27.52
C ASN A 73 18.08 53.31 28.82
N ASN A 74 18.97 52.47 29.34
CA ASN A 74 18.77 51.52 30.44
C ASN A 74 17.81 50.35 30.17
N SER A 75 17.49 50.02 28.91
CA SER A 75 16.72 48.82 28.57
C SER A 75 17.42 47.54 29.03
N LYS A 76 16.62 46.59 29.52
CA LYS A 76 17.05 45.22 29.87
C LYS A 76 16.83 44.31 28.66
N ILE A 77 17.91 43.74 28.12
CA ILE A 77 17.87 42.82 26.99
C ILE A 77 18.30 41.44 27.50
N LEU A 78 17.47 40.43 27.25
CA LEU A 78 17.81 39.05 27.55
C LEU A 78 18.40 38.40 26.31
N ALA A 79 19.67 37.99 26.39
CA ALA A 79 20.33 37.20 25.36
C ALA A 79 20.20 35.73 25.74
N SER A 80 19.51 34.94 24.93
CA SER A 80 19.43 33.48 25.11
C SER A 80 20.12 32.77 23.96
N ARG A 81 20.90 31.74 24.29
CA ARG A 81 21.54 30.89 23.31
C ARG A 81 20.48 29.95 22.74
N VAL A 82 20.22 30.06 21.45
CA VAL A 82 19.36 29.13 20.70
C VAL A 82 20.28 28.45 19.71
N SER A 83 20.37 27.12 19.74
CA SER A 83 21.12 26.43 18.70
C SER A 83 20.20 26.31 17.46
N PRO A 84 20.54 26.94 16.32
CA PRO A 84 19.74 26.77 15.09
C PRO A 84 19.81 25.33 14.57
N GLN A 85 20.84 24.58 14.97
CA GLN A 85 21.02 23.17 14.64
C GLN A 85 19.99 22.28 15.34
N GLU A 86 19.75 22.41 16.65
CA GLU A 86 18.72 21.61 17.33
C GLU A 86 17.31 21.96 16.85
N GLY A 87 17.04 23.24 16.55
CA GLY A 87 15.75 23.67 15.99
C GLY A 87 15.49 23.11 14.58
N ASN A 88 16.52 23.08 13.72
CA ASN A 88 16.42 22.48 12.39
C ASN A 88 16.30 20.95 12.46
N LEU A 89 17.03 20.28 13.36
CA LEU A 89 16.90 18.85 13.57
C LEU A 89 15.51 18.47 14.09
N LEU A 90 14.98 19.21 15.06
CA LEU A 90 13.63 19.00 15.58
C LEU A 90 12.57 19.22 14.49
N ARG A 91 12.73 20.27 13.67
CA ARG A 91 11.82 20.53 12.54
C ARG A 91 11.89 19.43 11.50
N GLN A 92 13.09 18.90 11.21
CA GLN A 92 13.27 17.79 10.29
C GLN A 92 12.66 16.49 10.82
N GLU A 93 12.78 16.23 12.12
CA GLU A 93 12.17 15.08 12.80
C GLU A 93 10.64 15.15 12.76
N ILE A 94 10.06 16.31 13.06
CA ILE A 94 8.61 16.54 12.97
C ILE A 94 8.13 16.34 11.53
N MET A 95 8.82 16.92 10.54
CA MET A 95 8.44 16.75 9.12
C MET A 95 8.53 15.29 8.68
N ALA A 96 9.53 14.54 9.15
CA ALA A 96 9.65 13.11 8.87
C ALA A 96 8.54 12.29 9.54
N GLU A 97 8.14 12.65 10.75
CA GLU A 97 7.03 12.02 11.48
C GLU A 97 5.67 12.31 10.83
N GLU A 98 5.46 13.54 10.34
CA GLU A 98 4.27 13.91 9.58
C GLU A 98 4.17 13.13 8.27
N GLU A 99 5.27 13.01 7.51
CA GLU A 99 5.32 12.24 6.27
C GLU A 99 5.03 10.75 6.53
N ARG A 100 5.61 10.21 7.60
CA ARG A 100 5.37 8.84 8.07
C ARG A 100 3.91 8.62 8.42
N SER A 101 3.33 9.53 9.20
CA SER A 101 1.90 9.49 9.59
C SER A 101 0.98 9.56 8.38
N ARG A 102 1.31 10.40 7.39
CA ARG A 102 0.58 10.50 6.13
C ARG A 102 0.63 9.19 5.36
N ARG A 103 1.81 8.57 5.22
CA ARG A 103 1.97 7.28 4.53
C ARG A 103 1.17 6.17 5.20
N LEU A 104 1.16 6.10 6.53
CA LEU A 104 0.39 5.08 7.27
C LEU A 104 -1.11 5.27 7.10
N SER A 105 -1.57 6.53 7.09
CA SER A 105 -2.97 6.86 6.86
C SER A 105 -3.41 6.41 5.46
N ARG A 106 -2.56 6.62 4.44
CA ARG A 106 -2.77 6.09 3.07
C ARG A 106 -2.85 4.56 3.05
N VAL A 107 -1.94 3.87 3.75
CA VAL A 107 -1.96 2.39 3.84
C VAL A 107 -3.26 1.90 4.47
N ARG A 108 -3.70 2.52 5.57
CA ARG A 108 -4.95 2.15 6.25
C ARG A 108 -6.15 2.37 5.33
N ALA A 109 -6.26 3.54 4.71
CA ALA A 109 -7.35 3.85 3.78
C ALA A 109 -7.42 2.87 2.60
N ALA A 110 -6.29 2.58 1.97
CA ALA A 110 -6.22 1.62 0.86
C ALA A 110 -6.60 0.19 1.31
N ALA A 111 -6.14 -0.26 2.48
CA ALA A 111 -6.49 -1.57 3.02
C ALA A 111 -7.99 -1.68 3.35
N THR A 112 -8.59 -0.66 3.95
CA THR A 112 -10.03 -0.60 4.21
C THR A 112 -10.82 -0.66 2.91
N ALA A 113 -10.46 0.17 1.93
CA ALA A 113 -11.19 0.27 0.66
C ALA A 113 -11.12 -1.03 -0.16
N LEU A 114 -9.98 -1.75 -0.11
CA LEU A 114 -9.85 -3.09 -0.70
C LEU A 114 -10.70 -4.11 0.05
N ALA A 115 -10.61 -4.16 1.39
CA ALA A 115 -11.37 -5.12 2.18
C ALA A 115 -12.90 -4.95 2.00
N GLU A 116 -13.40 -3.72 1.92
CA GLU A 116 -14.81 -3.43 1.70
C GLU A 116 -15.34 -3.97 0.38
N ARG A 117 -14.54 -3.86 -0.69
CA ARG A 117 -14.89 -4.31 -2.05
C ARG A 117 -14.96 -5.83 -2.19
N HIS A 118 -14.18 -6.58 -1.40
CA HIS A 118 -14.16 -8.05 -1.49
C HIS A 118 -15.16 -8.74 -0.55
N ALA A 119 -15.89 -7.99 0.26
CA ALA A 119 -16.79 -8.52 1.27
C ALA A 119 -18.14 -9.01 0.72
N ASP A 120 -18.67 -8.32 -0.31
CA ASP A 120 -19.99 -8.60 -0.88
C ASP A 120 -19.98 -9.81 -1.84
N GLY A 121 -18.80 -10.36 -2.17
CA GLY A 121 -18.67 -11.52 -3.08
C GLY A 121 -19.15 -11.25 -4.51
N SER A 122 -19.53 -10.02 -4.83
CA SER A 122 -19.70 -9.55 -6.20
C SER A 122 -18.34 -9.55 -6.87
N LEU A 123 -18.24 -10.17 -8.06
CA LEU A 123 -17.04 -10.10 -8.89
C LEU A 123 -16.73 -8.63 -9.12
N PRO A 124 -15.65 -8.06 -8.55
CA PRO A 124 -15.29 -6.70 -8.87
C PRO A 124 -15.02 -6.67 -10.36
N VAL A 125 -15.55 -5.68 -11.06
CA VAL A 125 -15.13 -5.39 -12.44
C VAL A 125 -13.72 -4.76 -12.44
N GLU A 126 -12.91 -5.08 -11.44
CA GLU A 126 -11.56 -4.57 -11.20
C GLU A 126 -10.59 -5.73 -10.99
N ASP A 127 -9.32 -5.49 -11.32
CA ASP A 127 -8.30 -6.54 -11.42
C ASP A 127 -7.74 -6.98 -10.04
N PHE A 128 -8.31 -6.48 -8.94
CA PHE A 128 -7.79 -6.61 -7.57
C PHE A 128 -8.46 -7.70 -6.73
N ASN A 129 -8.93 -8.83 -7.30
CA ASN A 129 -9.66 -9.81 -6.49
C ASN A 129 -8.78 -10.46 -5.41
N ILE A 130 -9.01 -10.13 -4.12
CA ILE A 130 -8.34 -10.74 -2.97
C ILE A 130 -9.28 -11.77 -2.37
N GLU A 131 -8.88 -13.04 -2.43
CA GLU A 131 -9.65 -14.16 -1.90
C GLU A 131 -8.89 -14.79 -0.73
N VAL A 132 -9.62 -15.15 0.33
CA VAL A 132 -9.02 -15.87 1.46
C VAL A 132 -8.95 -17.35 1.11
N GLU A 133 -7.72 -17.87 1.07
CA GLU A 133 -7.40 -19.28 0.81
C GLU A 133 -6.95 -19.95 2.12
N ASP A 134 -7.26 -21.24 2.28
CA ASP A 134 -6.64 -22.06 3.33
C ASP A 134 -5.20 -22.48 2.95
N GLN A 135 -4.51 -23.17 3.85
CA GLN A 135 -3.15 -23.67 3.60
C GLN A 135 -3.02 -24.68 2.45
N SER A 136 -4.13 -25.11 1.84
CA SER A 136 -4.15 -25.97 0.64
C SER A 136 -4.42 -25.19 -0.65
N GLY A 137 -4.67 -23.88 -0.57
CA GLY A 137 -5.04 -23.02 -1.69
C GLY A 137 -6.54 -23.01 -2.00
N LYS A 138 -7.38 -23.60 -1.13
CA LYS A 138 -8.82 -23.64 -1.34
C LYS A 138 -9.48 -22.40 -0.74
N LYS A 139 -10.40 -21.79 -1.48
CA LYS A 139 -11.16 -20.62 -1.01
C LYS A 139 -12.00 -20.96 0.22
N VAL A 140 -11.94 -20.08 1.22
CA VAL A 140 -12.70 -20.20 2.48
C VAL A 140 -13.65 -19.01 2.60
N ARG A 141 -14.91 -19.29 2.91
CA ARG A 141 -15.87 -18.26 3.35
C ARG A 141 -15.79 -18.15 4.87
N LEU A 142 -15.42 -16.97 5.36
CA LEU A 142 -15.22 -16.70 6.78
C LEU A 142 -16.43 -15.97 7.35
N GLY A 143 -17.03 -16.54 8.38
CA GLY A 143 -17.98 -15.87 9.28
C GLY A 143 -19.02 -14.98 8.59
N SER A 144 -19.21 -13.80 9.17
CA SER A 144 -20.00 -12.71 8.61
C SER A 144 -19.20 -11.85 7.63
N GLU A 145 -19.88 -11.01 6.84
CA GLU A 145 -19.24 -10.04 5.95
C GLU A 145 -18.27 -9.11 6.71
N THR A 146 -18.61 -8.73 7.95
CA THR A 146 -17.73 -7.94 8.81
C THR A 146 -16.49 -8.71 9.24
N ASP A 147 -16.62 -10.00 9.57
CA ASP A 147 -15.47 -10.85 9.88
C ASP A 147 -14.57 -11.02 8.65
N GLN A 148 -15.17 -11.22 7.47
CA GLN A 148 -14.42 -11.37 6.23
C GLN A 148 -13.62 -10.10 5.91
N ARG A 149 -14.23 -8.92 6.03
CA ARG A 149 -13.54 -7.63 5.89
C ARG A 149 -12.36 -7.51 6.85
N ALA A 150 -12.60 -7.79 8.12
CA ALA A 150 -11.61 -7.66 9.17
C ALA A 150 -10.43 -8.63 9.00
N VAL A 151 -10.71 -9.89 8.65
CA VAL A 151 -9.66 -10.88 8.34
C VAL A 151 -8.88 -10.49 7.10
N MET A 152 -9.54 -10.09 6.01
CA MET A 152 -8.85 -9.64 4.79
C MET A 152 -7.93 -8.45 5.11
N MET A 153 -8.43 -7.42 5.79
CA MET A 153 -7.63 -6.27 6.20
C MET A 153 -6.42 -6.68 7.06
N GLY A 154 -6.63 -7.55 8.06
CA GLY A 154 -5.57 -8.08 8.90
C GLY A 154 -4.49 -8.81 8.11
N LEU A 155 -4.87 -9.68 7.17
CA LEU A 155 -3.94 -10.43 6.31
C LEU A 155 -3.15 -9.52 5.37
N MET A 156 -3.80 -8.54 4.75
CA MET A 156 -3.15 -7.55 3.87
C MET A 156 -2.09 -6.74 4.63
N LEU A 157 -2.45 -6.24 5.82
CA LEU A 157 -1.56 -5.47 6.66
C LEU A 157 -0.43 -6.35 7.21
N HIS A 158 -0.69 -7.61 7.56
CA HIS A 158 0.36 -8.54 7.97
C HIS A 158 1.38 -8.78 6.85
N ALA A 159 0.91 -9.01 5.62
CA ALA A 159 1.78 -9.20 4.46
C ALA A 159 2.62 -7.93 4.18
N LYS A 160 2.03 -6.74 4.27
CA LYS A 160 2.73 -5.46 4.17
C LYS A 160 3.77 -5.29 5.28
N GLY A 161 3.42 -5.60 6.53
CA GLY A 161 4.32 -5.57 7.68
C GLY A 161 5.53 -6.48 7.49
N LYS A 162 5.33 -7.71 6.98
CA LYS A 162 6.41 -8.64 6.63
C LYS A 162 7.35 -8.09 5.55
N ARG A 163 6.81 -7.39 4.54
CA ARG A 163 7.66 -6.72 3.53
C ARG A 163 8.52 -5.63 4.19
N LEU A 164 7.97 -4.84 5.12
CA LEU A 164 8.73 -3.82 5.85
C LEU A 164 9.81 -4.43 6.75
N ILE A 165 9.53 -5.56 7.41
CA ILE A 165 10.53 -6.33 8.17
C ILE A 165 11.69 -6.76 7.27
N LYS A 166 11.41 -7.29 6.07
CA LYS A 166 12.44 -7.69 5.08
C LYS A 166 13.25 -6.50 4.57
N GLN A 167 12.69 -5.30 4.58
CA GLN A 167 13.38 -4.05 4.23
C GLN A 167 14.18 -3.45 5.41
N GLY A 168 14.11 -4.04 6.60
CA GLY A 168 14.75 -3.51 7.81
C GLY A 168 14.03 -2.32 8.44
N ASN A 169 12.83 -1.97 7.97
CA ASN A 169 12.07 -0.84 8.49
C ASN A 169 11.12 -1.30 9.62
N TYR A 170 11.72 -1.63 10.77
CA TYR A 170 11.01 -2.25 11.90
C TYR A 170 10.00 -1.33 12.58
N LYS A 171 10.23 0.00 12.59
CA LYS A 171 9.30 0.94 13.21
C LYS A 171 7.99 1.03 12.41
N ASP A 172 8.09 1.20 11.09
CA ASP A 172 6.91 1.23 10.21
C ASP A 172 6.22 -0.13 10.19
N ALA A 173 7.00 -1.22 10.21
CA ALA A 173 6.45 -2.55 10.31
C ALA A 173 5.58 -2.70 11.56
N LEU A 174 6.06 -2.24 12.72
CA LEU A 174 5.33 -2.34 13.98
C LEU A 174 3.98 -1.60 13.93
N GLU A 175 3.94 -0.40 13.37
CA GLU A 175 2.69 0.36 13.23
C GLU A 175 1.72 -0.32 12.27
N VAL A 176 2.21 -0.84 11.13
CA VAL A 176 1.37 -1.61 10.19
C VAL A 176 0.86 -2.91 10.80
N LEU A 177 1.69 -3.64 11.55
CA LEU A 177 1.28 -4.86 12.26
C LEU A 177 0.27 -4.56 13.36
N SER A 178 0.40 -3.43 14.07
CA SER A 178 -0.59 -2.97 15.05
C SER A 178 -1.95 -2.72 14.40
N MET A 179 -1.98 -2.09 13.21
CA MET A 179 -3.23 -1.94 12.44
C MET A 179 -3.82 -3.30 12.05
N GLY A 180 -2.98 -4.28 11.71
CA GLY A 180 -3.40 -5.65 11.43
C GLY A 180 -4.00 -6.36 12.67
N GLU A 181 -3.36 -6.20 13.84
CA GLU A 181 -3.86 -6.72 15.12
C GLU A 181 -5.22 -6.11 15.50
N GLU A 182 -5.38 -4.79 15.35
CA GLU A 182 -6.65 -4.10 15.53
C GLU A 182 -7.74 -4.69 14.61
N SER A 183 -7.38 -4.97 13.36
CA SER A 183 -8.29 -5.57 12.38
C SER A 183 -8.77 -6.95 12.83
N PHE A 184 -7.85 -7.84 13.23
CA PHE A 184 -8.20 -9.17 13.73
C PHE A 184 -9.06 -9.12 15.00
N SER A 185 -8.87 -8.09 15.83
CA SER A 185 -9.64 -7.90 17.06
C SER A 185 -11.11 -7.55 16.83
N LEU A 186 -11.48 -7.12 15.60
CA LEU A 186 -12.87 -6.87 15.21
C LEU A 186 -13.66 -8.14 14.86
N CYS A 187 -12.97 -9.27 14.65
CA CYS A 187 -13.59 -10.54 14.27
C CYS A 187 -14.20 -11.25 15.47
N ASP A 188 -15.20 -12.12 15.25
CA ASP A 188 -15.59 -13.11 16.25
C ASP A 188 -14.37 -13.99 16.60
N PRO A 189 -13.99 -14.10 17.89
CA PRO A 189 -12.88 -14.94 18.34
C PRO A 189 -12.91 -16.37 17.80
N LYS A 190 -14.10 -16.94 17.54
CA LYS A 190 -14.26 -18.28 16.96
C LYS A 190 -13.78 -18.38 15.51
N VAL A 191 -13.88 -17.29 14.75
CA VAL A 191 -13.44 -17.23 13.35
C VAL A 191 -11.91 -17.25 13.28
N ILE A 192 -11.25 -16.51 14.18
CA ILE A 192 -9.78 -16.40 14.22
C ILE A 192 -9.11 -17.51 15.04
N GLU A 193 -9.88 -18.32 15.77
CA GLU A 193 -9.34 -19.34 16.69
C GLU A 193 -8.43 -20.36 15.99
N LEU A 194 -8.72 -20.69 14.74
CA LEU A 194 -7.98 -21.65 13.93
C LEU A 194 -7.03 -21.01 12.90
N ILE A 195 -6.94 -19.68 12.89
CA ILE A 195 -6.08 -18.91 12.00
C ILE A 195 -4.75 -18.68 12.70
N ASP A 196 -3.67 -19.24 12.15
CA ASP A 196 -2.32 -19.08 12.69
C ASP A 196 -1.67 -17.73 12.33
N ASN A 197 -2.24 -16.96 11.40
CA ASN A 197 -1.73 -15.62 11.08
C ASN A 197 -1.70 -14.69 12.30
N VAL A 198 -2.68 -14.79 13.23
CA VAL A 198 -2.70 -13.97 14.45
C VAL A 198 -1.50 -14.25 15.34
N PRO A 199 -1.22 -15.50 15.77
CA PRO A 199 -0.02 -15.76 16.58
C PRO A 199 1.29 -15.53 15.80
N ILE A 200 1.33 -15.71 14.48
CA ILE A 200 2.51 -15.35 13.66
C ILE A 200 2.74 -13.84 13.68
N LEU A 201 1.68 -13.03 13.57
CA LEU A 201 1.75 -11.57 13.67
C LEU A 201 2.32 -11.14 15.03
N GLN A 202 1.94 -11.80 16.12
CA GLN A 202 2.52 -11.54 17.44
C GLN A 202 4.03 -11.78 17.46
N ILE A 203 4.49 -12.88 16.86
CA ILE A 203 5.92 -13.19 16.75
C ILE A 203 6.65 -12.13 15.93
N ASP A 204 6.07 -11.68 14.82
CA ASP A 204 6.65 -10.64 13.96
C ASP A 204 6.73 -9.28 14.68
N MET A 205 5.75 -8.92 15.52
CA MET A 205 5.81 -7.71 16.35
C MET A 205 6.94 -7.82 17.38
N VAL A 206 7.07 -8.95 18.06
CA VAL A 206 8.17 -9.17 19.02
C VAL A 206 9.53 -9.19 18.32
N TRP A 207 9.59 -9.71 17.10
CA TRP A 207 10.79 -9.62 16.27
C TRP A 207 11.16 -8.16 15.97
N CYS A 208 10.17 -7.30 15.66
CA CYS A 208 10.42 -5.87 15.51
C CYS A 208 10.97 -5.25 16.81
N TYR A 209 10.41 -5.59 17.99
CA TYR A 209 10.94 -5.13 19.28
C TYR A 209 12.41 -5.53 19.48
N PHE A 210 12.73 -6.78 19.16
CA PHE A 210 14.08 -7.30 19.25
C PHE A 210 15.04 -6.53 18.34
N MET A 211 14.65 -6.30 17.08
CA MET A 211 15.49 -5.60 16.10
C MET A 211 15.65 -4.09 16.41
N ILE A 212 14.65 -3.47 17.02
CA ILE A 212 14.73 -2.07 17.50
C ILE A 212 15.65 -1.94 18.73
N ARG A 213 15.88 -3.04 19.47
CA ARG A 213 16.73 -3.10 20.68
C ARG A 213 16.29 -2.16 21.81
N ASP A 214 14.98 -1.98 21.94
CA ASP A 214 14.39 -1.13 22.99
C ASP A 214 13.81 -1.95 24.12
N ILE A 215 14.41 -1.83 25.30
CA ILE A 215 14.09 -2.60 26.51
C ILE A 215 12.68 -2.28 27.04
N ARG A 216 12.11 -1.11 26.69
CA ARG A 216 10.78 -0.69 27.16
C ARG A 216 9.68 -1.67 26.76
N TRP A 217 9.87 -2.41 25.67
CA TRP A 217 8.91 -3.37 25.14
C TRP A 217 9.01 -4.76 25.77
N LEU A 218 9.94 -5.00 26.70
CA LEU A 218 10.22 -6.34 27.24
C LEU A 218 8.99 -7.01 27.90
N SER A 219 8.22 -6.25 28.67
CA SER A 219 7.01 -6.77 29.35
C SER A 219 5.91 -7.12 28.35
N ASP A 220 5.74 -6.30 27.31
CA ASP A 220 4.79 -6.53 26.24
C ASP A 220 5.20 -7.74 25.39
N ALA A 221 6.49 -7.83 25.05
CA ALA A 221 7.09 -8.96 24.33
C ALA A 221 6.78 -10.30 25.01
N GLY A 222 6.96 -10.40 26.33
CA GLY A 222 6.66 -11.62 27.07
C GLY A 222 5.20 -12.06 26.98
N LYS A 223 4.25 -11.12 27.09
CA LYS A 223 2.81 -11.40 26.97
C LYS A 223 2.43 -11.85 25.55
N ARG A 224 2.97 -11.17 24.54
CA ARG A 224 2.72 -11.49 23.13
C ARG A 224 3.25 -12.87 22.74
N LEU A 225 4.43 -13.26 23.24
CA LEU A 225 4.98 -14.60 23.00
C LEU A 225 4.13 -15.71 23.65
N GLU A 226 3.61 -15.48 24.86
CA GLU A 226 2.67 -16.42 25.51
C GLU A 226 1.38 -16.57 24.70
N MET A 227 0.81 -15.46 24.21
CA MET A 227 -0.34 -15.49 23.32
C MET A 227 -0.04 -16.23 22.01
N ALA A 228 1.15 -16.00 21.44
CA ALA A 228 1.59 -16.68 20.23
C ALA A 228 1.72 -18.19 20.44
N ARG A 229 2.29 -18.62 21.58
CA ARG A 229 2.45 -20.03 21.97
C ARG A 229 1.11 -20.76 22.02
N VAL A 230 0.16 -20.20 22.76
CA VAL A 230 -1.20 -20.76 22.89
C VAL A 230 -1.93 -20.76 21.54
N GLY A 231 -1.81 -19.69 20.76
CA GLY A 231 -2.42 -19.58 19.44
C GLY A 231 -1.87 -20.61 18.44
N ILE A 232 -0.55 -20.79 18.40
CA ILE A 232 0.11 -21.79 17.54
C ILE A 232 -0.30 -23.20 17.94
N GLU A 233 -0.28 -23.55 19.23
CA GLU A 233 -0.70 -24.90 19.65
C GLU A 233 -2.15 -25.19 19.27
N ARG A 234 -3.01 -24.17 19.32
CA ARG A 234 -4.41 -24.29 18.90
C ARG A 234 -4.56 -24.46 17.38
N ALA A 235 -3.84 -23.67 16.59
CA ALA A 235 -3.93 -23.70 15.14
C ALA A 235 -3.15 -24.86 14.50
N HIS A 236 -2.02 -25.27 15.06
CA HIS A 236 -1.17 -26.37 14.54
C HIS A 236 -1.45 -27.71 15.21
N GLY A 237 -2.23 -27.71 16.30
CA GLY A 237 -2.45 -28.86 17.15
C GLY A 237 -1.24 -29.16 18.02
N LYS A 238 -1.44 -30.03 19.01
CA LYS A 238 -0.37 -30.47 19.92
C LYS A 238 0.80 -31.06 19.13
N ASP A 239 2.02 -30.64 19.47
CA ASP A 239 3.26 -31.01 18.78
C ASP A 239 3.24 -30.74 17.26
N SER A 240 2.44 -29.76 16.82
CA SER A 240 2.20 -29.41 15.40
C SER A 240 1.59 -30.54 14.56
N PHE A 241 0.99 -31.56 15.18
CA PHE A 241 0.50 -32.75 14.49
C PHE A 241 -0.55 -32.42 13.40
N ARG A 242 -1.48 -31.49 13.67
CA ARG A 242 -2.52 -31.10 12.71
C ARG A 242 -1.91 -30.45 11.48
N LEU A 243 -0.95 -29.54 11.69
CA LEU A 243 -0.25 -28.86 10.60
C LEU A 243 0.49 -29.86 9.70
N ARG A 244 1.28 -30.78 10.31
CA ARG A 244 2.01 -31.79 9.53
C ARG A 244 1.08 -32.70 8.75
N LEU A 245 -0.05 -33.11 9.33
CA LEU A 245 -1.06 -33.91 8.64
C LEU A 245 -1.63 -33.18 7.41
N LEU A 246 -1.97 -31.89 7.57
CA LEU A 246 -2.49 -31.06 6.48
C LEU A 246 -1.46 -30.80 5.38
N GLN A 247 -0.18 -30.80 5.74
CA GLN A 247 0.93 -30.55 4.82
C GLN A 247 1.57 -31.82 4.25
N GLY A 248 0.96 -33.00 4.46
CA GLY A 248 1.43 -34.26 3.90
C GLY A 248 2.65 -34.86 4.60
N GLY A 249 2.79 -34.65 5.91
CA GLY A 249 3.91 -35.14 6.72
C GLY A 249 5.14 -34.22 6.73
N ARG A 250 5.01 -33.00 6.21
CA ARG A 250 6.09 -32.00 6.12
C ARG A 250 6.23 -31.21 7.43
N TYR A 251 7.33 -30.48 7.56
CA TYR A 251 7.75 -29.75 8.77
C TYR A 251 7.91 -28.24 8.54
N PRO A 252 6.89 -27.52 8.02
CA PRO A 252 7.02 -26.08 7.77
C PRO A 252 7.20 -25.26 9.06
N GLU A 253 6.71 -25.74 10.20
CA GLU A 253 6.70 -24.99 11.46
C GLU A 253 8.06 -24.75 12.09
N LEU A 254 9.10 -25.47 11.65
CA LEU A 254 10.37 -25.55 12.38
C LEU A 254 11.05 -24.18 12.47
N ALA A 255 11.02 -23.39 11.39
CA ALA A 255 11.60 -22.06 11.35
C ALA A 255 10.82 -21.05 12.21
N LEU A 256 9.50 -21.18 12.26
CA LEU A 256 8.64 -20.36 13.12
C LEU A 256 8.92 -20.66 14.60
N HIS A 257 8.99 -21.95 14.96
CA HIS A 257 9.30 -22.37 16.33
C HIS A 257 10.71 -21.96 16.77
N LEU A 258 11.69 -22.01 15.86
CA LEU A 258 13.04 -21.49 16.11
C LEU A 258 12.98 -20.02 16.56
N ARG A 259 12.31 -19.16 15.79
CA ARG A 259 12.20 -17.73 16.10
C ARG A 259 11.46 -17.50 17.40
N LEU A 260 10.35 -18.20 17.63
CA LEU A 260 9.56 -18.10 18.86
C LEU A 260 10.40 -18.47 20.11
N GLU A 261 11.11 -19.59 20.08
CA GLU A 261 11.94 -20.05 21.20
C GLU A 261 13.18 -19.17 21.43
N LEU A 262 13.78 -18.64 20.37
CA LEU A 262 14.83 -17.62 20.49
C LEU A 262 14.30 -16.40 21.24
N LEU A 263 13.17 -15.83 20.81
CA LEU A 263 12.61 -14.62 21.41
C LEU A 263 12.21 -14.84 22.87
N GLU A 264 11.65 -16.00 23.22
CA GLU A 264 11.41 -16.36 24.62
C GLU A 264 12.71 -16.48 25.43
N GLY A 265 13.76 -17.06 24.85
CA GLY A 265 15.09 -17.11 25.43
C GLY A 265 15.64 -15.71 25.73
N VAL A 266 15.47 -14.78 24.80
CA VAL A 266 15.87 -13.38 24.96
C VAL A 266 15.07 -12.68 26.06
N VAL A 267 13.74 -12.83 26.08
CA VAL A 267 12.88 -12.19 27.09
C VAL A 267 13.18 -12.73 28.49
N THR A 268 13.36 -14.05 28.62
CA THR A 268 13.68 -14.68 29.91
C THR A 268 15.08 -14.32 30.41
N TYR A 269 16.05 -14.12 29.50
CA TYR A 269 17.38 -13.61 29.85
C TYR A 269 17.29 -12.23 30.51
N HIS A 270 16.62 -11.29 29.85
CA HIS A 270 16.45 -9.92 30.35
C HIS A 270 15.55 -9.84 31.59
N SER A 271 14.71 -10.85 31.82
CA SER A 271 13.93 -11.01 33.05
C SER A 271 14.71 -11.65 34.21
N GLY A 272 15.99 -11.98 34.01
CA GLY A 272 16.86 -12.58 35.02
C GLY A 272 16.69 -14.10 35.23
N GLN A 273 15.88 -14.77 34.42
CA GLN A 273 15.60 -16.21 34.52
C GLN A 273 16.56 -17.02 33.63
N LEU A 274 17.85 -17.03 34.00
CA LEU A 274 18.93 -17.61 33.18
C LEU A 274 18.75 -19.10 32.85
N ASP A 275 18.22 -19.90 33.78
CA ASP A 275 18.00 -21.34 33.54
C ASP A 275 16.92 -21.61 32.50
N LYS A 276 15.83 -20.83 32.51
CA LYS A 276 14.77 -20.93 31.50
C LYS A 276 15.26 -20.43 30.15
N SER A 277 16.00 -19.32 30.16
CA SER A 277 16.62 -18.76 28.96
C SER A 277 17.55 -19.77 28.30
N ARG A 278 18.43 -20.42 29.07
CA ARG A 278 19.32 -21.47 28.55
C ARG A 278 18.54 -22.61 27.89
N LYS A 279 17.51 -23.14 28.55
CA LYS A 279 16.68 -24.22 27.97
C LYS A 279 16.00 -23.81 26.67
N ALA A 280 15.44 -22.60 26.61
CA ALA A 280 14.80 -22.08 25.40
C ALA A 280 15.81 -21.91 24.26
N LEU A 281 16.99 -21.35 24.55
CA LEU A 281 18.06 -21.16 23.56
C LEU A 281 18.71 -22.47 23.11
N ASP A 282 18.86 -23.47 23.99
CA ASP A 282 19.36 -24.80 23.61
C ASP A 282 18.36 -25.51 22.68
N SER A 283 17.05 -25.37 22.94
CA SER A 283 15.99 -25.87 22.06
C SER A 283 16.00 -25.14 20.70
N ALA A 284 16.14 -23.82 20.71
CA ALA A 284 16.29 -23.02 19.50
C ALA A 284 17.54 -23.45 18.70
N LYS A 285 18.69 -23.65 19.36
CA LYS A 285 19.93 -24.12 18.73
C LYS A 285 19.75 -25.49 18.07
N ALA A 286 19.02 -26.41 18.71
CA ALA A 286 18.74 -27.72 18.11
C ALA A 286 17.93 -27.59 16.81
N LYS A 287 16.91 -26.72 16.78
CA LYS A 287 16.12 -26.43 15.57
C LYS A 287 16.93 -25.71 14.50
N PHE A 288 17.79 -24.77 14.89
CA PHE A 288 18.69 -24.08 13.97
C PHE A 288 19.60 -25.06 13.23
N ASN A 289 20.16 -26.05 13.94
CA ASN A 289 20.98 -27.09 13.34
C ASN A 289 20.19 -27.97 12.36
N GLN A 290 18.94 -28.29 12.68
CA GLN A 290 18.04 -29.03 11.78
C GLN A 290 17.66 -28.25 10.51
N LEU A 291 17.68 -26.91 10.56
CA LEU A 291 17.37 -26.05 9.41
C LEU A 291 18.58 -25.76 8.51
N GLN A 292 19.78 -26.20 8.90
CA GLN A 292 20.98 -26.09 8.06
C GLN A 292 20.85 -27.06 6.89
N VAL A 293 20.93 -26.52 5.68
CA VAL A 293 20.77 -27.29 4.44
C VAL A 293 22.14 -27.82 4.00
N PRO A 294 22.31 -29.13 3.77
CA PRO A 294 23.55 -29.69 3.24
C PRO A 294 23.82 -29.22 1.81
N ASP A 295 25.05 -28.79 1.53
CA ASP A 295 25.45 -28.28 0.20
C ASP A 295 25.32 -29.34 -0.91
N GLU A 296 25.53 -30.62 -0.58
CA GLU A 296 25.40 -31.73 -1.53
C GLU A 296 23.95 -31.91 -1.99
N ALA A 297 22.99 -31.94 -1.05
CA ALA A 297 21.57 -32.03 -1.35
C ALA A 297 21.07 -30.79 -2.12
N LEU A 298 21.53 -29.60 -1.74
CA LEU A 298 21.19 -28.36 -2.44
C LEU A 298 21.72 -28.36 -3.88
N SER A 299 22.99 -28.71 -4.07
CA SER A 299 23.62 -28.77 -5.39
C SER A 299 22.94 -29.78 -6.30
N PHE A 300 22.50 -30.92 -5.74
CA PHE A 300 21.73 -31.91 -6.49
C PHE A 300 20.41 -31.33 -7.01
N LEU A 301 19.60 -30.68 -6.16
CA LEU A 301 18.34 -30.05 -6.60
C LEU A 301 18.58 -28.93 -7.62
N MET A 302 19.63 -28.11 -7.43
CA MET A 302 20.00 -27.07 -8.39
C MET A 302 20.41 -27.65 -9.75
N SER A 303 21.09 -28.81 -9.76
CA SER A 303 21.45 -29.49 -11.00
C SER A 303 20.24 -29.99 -11.80
N MET A 304 19.09 -30.21 -11.14
CA MET A 304 17.82 -30.53 -11.79
C MET A 304 17.11 -29.29 -12.39
N GLY A 305 17.66 -28.08 -12.20
CA GLY A 305 17.12 -26.83 -12.73
C GLY A 305 16.28 -26.02 -11.75
N TYR A 306 16.17 -26.44 -10.49
CA TYR A 306 15.49 -25.66 -9.45
C TYR A 306 16.33 -24.47 -8.99
N LYS A 307 15.66 -23.36 -8.68
CA LYS A 307 16.33 -22.18 -8.13
C LYS A 307 16.81 -22.46 -6.71
N GLU A 308 17.95 -21.89 -6.34
CA GLU A 308 18.57 -22.08 -5.02
C GLU A 308 17.60 -21.80 -3.86
N ARG A 309 16.83 -20.70 -3.94
CA ARG A 309 15.85 -20.34 -2.91
C ARG A 309 14.77 -21.41 -2.75
N ASP A 310 14.19 -21.85 -3.86
CA ASP A 310 13.11 -22.85 -3.86
C ASP A 310 13.64 -24.21 -3.37
N ALA A 311 14.85 -24.60 -3.79
CA ALA A 311 15.52 -25.81 -3.34
C ALA A 311 15.84 -25.78 -1.82
N LYS A 312 16.39 -24.68 -1.30
CA LYS A 312 16.65 -24.51 0.14
C LYS A 312 15.36 -24.61 0.95
N ARG A 313 14.30 -23.93 0.49
CA ARG A 313 12.97 -23.97 1.12
C ARG A 313 12.41 -25.38 1.14
N ALA A 314 12.46 -26.11 0.01
CA ALA A 314 11.99 -27.48 -0.09
C ALA A 314 12.73 -28.42 0.87
N LEU A 315 14.06 -28.31 0.95
CA LEU A 315 14.86 -29.13 1.87
C LEU A 315 14.54 -28.82 3.33
N ARG A 316 14.37 -27.55 3.70
CA ARG A 316 13.98 -27.18 5.08
C ARG A 316 12.60 -27.73 5.47
N MET A 317 11.63 -27.65 4.56
CA MET A 317 10.26 -28.11 4.83
C MET A 317 10.13 -29.63 4.88
N ASN A 318 11.06 -30.38 4.28
CA ASN A 318 11.04 -31.84 4.23
C ASN A 318 12.11 -32.48 5.13
N ASN A 319 12.58 -31.78 6.17
CA ASN A 319 13.58 -32.28 7.12
C ASN A 319 14.85 -32.84 6.40
N GLN A 320 15.27 -32.15 5.34
CA GLN A 320 16.43 -32.47 4.50
C GLN A 320 16.31 -33.77 3.69
N ASP A 321 15.13 -34.39 3.62
CA ASP A 321 14.90 -35.52 2.72
C ASP A 321 14.81 -35.05 1.27
N VAL A 322 15.75 -35.51 0.44
CA VAL A 322 15.86 -35.11 -0.97
C VAL A 322 14.67 -35.61 -1.78
N GLY A 323 14.18 -36.83 -1.52
CA GLY A 323 13.04 -37.41 -2.25
C GLY A 323 11.77 -36.60 -2.05
N SER A 324 11.38 -36.41 -0.78
CA SER A 324 10.19 -35.61 -0.42
C SER A 324 10.32 -34.14 -0.86
N ALA A 325 11.54 -33.58 -0.88
CA ALA A 325 11.79 -32.23 -1.38
C ALA A 325 11.55 -32.11 -2.89
N ILE A 326 11.89 -33.12 -3.70
CA ILE A 326 11.58 -33.15 -5.14
C ILE A 326 10.08 -33.21 -5.35
N ASP A 327 9.37 -34.10 -4.64
CA ASP A 327 7.91 -34.22 -4.75
C ASP A 327 7.21 -32.91 -4.36
N PHE A 328 7.70 -32.24 -3.31
CA PHE A 328 7.22 -30.91 -2.92
C PHE A 328 7.44 -29.86 -4.03
N LEU A 329 8.62 -29.80 -4.64
CA LEU A 329 8.90 -28.85 -5.73
C LEU A 329 8.04 -29.11 -6.97
N ALA A 330 7.83 -30.38 -7.32
CA ALA A 330 6.93 -30.76 -8.40
C ALA A 330 5.47 -30.35 -8.09
N GLU A 331 5.00 -30.61 -6.87
CA GLU A 331 3.66 -30.18 -6.43
C GLU A 331 3.53 -28.64 -6.44
N GLU A 332 4.55 -27.90 -5.99
CA GLU A 332 4.51 -26.44 -5.98
C GLU A 332 4.51 -25.85 -7.40
N THR A 333 5.31 -26.40 -8.31
CA THR A 333 5.34 -25.94 -9.72
C THR A 333 4.01 -26.20 -10.42
N THR A 334 3.40 -27.37 -10.23
CA THR A 334 2.08 -27.69 -10.79
C THR A 334 0.98 -26.77 -10.26
N LYS A 335 0.94 -26.52 -8.94
CA LYS A 335 -0.01 -25.56 -8.34
C LYS A 335 0.19 -24.14 -8.87
N LYS A 336 1.43 -23.68 -9.01
CA LYS A 336 1.73 -22.36 -9.59
C LYS A 336 1.23 -22.23 -11.02
N LEU A 337 1.43 -23.26 -11.85
CA LEU A 337 0.94 -23.27 -13.23
C LEU A 337 -0.59 -23.26 -13.30
N GLN A 338 -1.26 -24.06 -12.45
CA GLN A 338 -2.73 -24.06 -12.36
C GLN A 338 -3.27 -22.70 -11.95
N LYS A 339 -2.70 -22.08 -10.90
CA LYS A 339 -3.11 -20.74 -10.45
C LYS A 339 -2.89 -19.67 -11.52
N GLN A 340 -1.78 -19.73 -12.26
CA GLN A 340 -1.53 -18.82 -13.38
C GLN A 340 -2.54 -19.01 -14.51
N GLU A 341 -2.92 -20.24 -14.83
CA GLU A 341 -3.93 -20.52 -15.85
C GLU A 341 -5.32 -20.02 -15.43
N GLU A 342 -5.70 -20.27 -14.17
CA GLU A 342 -6.94 -19.75 -13.59
C GLU A 342 -6.98 -18.22 -13.56
N ASP A 343 -5.87 -17.57 -13.19
CA ASP A 343 -5.74 -16.11 -13.20
C ASP A 343 -5.84 -15.53 -14.62
N ILE A 344 -5.22 -16.17 -15.61
CA ILE A 344 -5.33 -15.77 -17.01
C ILE A 344 -6.77 -15.90 -17.48
N ARG A 345 -7.42 -17.05 -17.22
CA ARG A 345 -8.83 -17.28 -17.56
C ARG A 345 -9.73 -16.23 -16.92
N ARG A 346 -9.58 -15.98 -15.61
CA ARG A 346 -10.35 -14.97 -14.89
C ARG A 346 -10.12 -13.56 -15.44
N ARG A 347 -8.88 -13.17 -15.74
CA ARG A 347 -8.59 -11.86 -16.36
C ARG A 347 -9.24 -11.73 -17.74
N THR A 348 -9.28 -12.80 -18.52
CA THR A 348 -9.99 -12.80 -19.80
C THR A 348 -11.49 -12.65 -19.63
N GLU A 349 -12.09 -13.31 -18.63
CA GLU A 349 -13.50 -13.19 -18.28
C GLU A 349 -13.87 -11.78 -17.82
N ILE A 350 -13.08 -11.17 -16.93
CA ILE A 350 -13.28 -9.78 -16.48
C ILE A 350 -13.17 -8.81 -17.65
N ARG A 351 -12.14 -8.98 -18.50
CA ARG A 351 -11.97 -8.15 -19.70
C ARG A 351 -13.15 -8.29 -20.65
N GLU A 352 -13.72 -9.48 -20.75
CA GLU A 352 -14.89 -9.73 -21.57
C GLU A 352 -16.16 -9.10 -20.98
N GLN A 353 -16.41 -9.26 -19.67
CA GLN A 353 -17.52 -8.60 -18.97
C GLN A 353 -17.46 -7.07 -19.13
N LYS A 354 -16.26 -6.48 -19.01
CA LYS A 354 -16.02 -5.04 -19.24
C LYS A 354 -16.46 -4.58 -20.64
N ARG A 355 -16.38 -5.43 -21.67
CA ARG A 355 -16.78 -5.05 -23.05
C ARG A 355 -18.29 -4.89 -23.18
N TYR A 356 -19.05 -5.77 -22.55
CA TYR A 356 -20.52 -5.80 -22.63
C TYR A 356 -21.19 -4.80 -21.67
N GLY A 357 -20.55 -4.50 -20.53
CA GLY A 357 -20.99 -3.52 -19.55
C GLY A 357 -21.90 -4.11 -18.47
N MET A 358 -22.57 -3.24 -17.72
CA MET A 358 -23.38 -3.60 -16.54
C MET A 358 -24.88 -3.56 -16.82
N THR A 359 -25.63 -4.42 -16.15
CA THR A 359 -27.09 -4.35 -16.08
C THR A 359 -27.56 -3.11 -15.31
N PRO A 360 -28.83 -2.68 -15.45
CA PRO A 360 -29.41 -1.63 -14.61
C PRO A 360 -29.22 -1.82 -13.10
N LEU A 361 -29.20 -3.06 -12.59
CA LEU A 361 -28.86 -3.38 -11.18
C LEU A 361 -27.35 -3.41 -10.87
N LYS A 362 -26.51 -2.82 -11.73
CA LYS A 362 -25.04 -2.76 -11.58
C LYS A 362 -24.34 -4.12 -11.53
N LYS A 363 -24.96 -5.18 -12.08
CA LYS A 363 -24.34 -6.52 -12.19
C LYS A 363 -23.66 -6.67 -13.54
N ALA A 364 -22.53 -7.38 -13.59
CA ALA A 364 -21.89 -7.72 -14.86
C ALA A 364 -22.78 -8.69 -15.67
N VAL A 365 -22.65 -8.66 -17.00
CA VAL A 365 -23.29 -9.66 -17.88
C VAL A 365 -22.72 -11.04 -17.57
N ASP A 366 -23.61 -12.00 -17.31
CA ASP A 366 -23.25 -13.37 -16.96
C ASP A 366 -22.74 -14.12 -18.20
N LEU A 367 -21.49 -14.58 -18.14
CA LEU A 367 -20.82 -15.25 -19.25
C LEU A 367 -21.34 -16.67 -19.48
N GLU A 368 -21.86 -17.36 -18.45
CA GLU A 368 -22.41 -18.71 -18.61
C GLU A 368 -23.71 -18.64 -19.39
N ARG A 369 -24.61 -17.74 -18.97
CA ARG A 369 -25.86 -17.45 -19.67
C ARG A 369 -25.63 -16.93 -21.09
N LEU A 370 -24.60 -16.11 -21.29
CA LEU A 370 -24.21 -15.67 -22.62
C LEU A 370 -23.77 -16.85 -23.50
N LYS A 371 -22.96 -17.78 -22.96
CA LYS A 371 -22.55 -19.00 -23.68
C LYS A 371 -23.76 -19.86 -24.03
N GLU A 372 -24.75 -19.97 -23.16
CA GLU A 372 -26.02 -20.67 -23.46
C GLU A 372 -26.73 -20.05 -24.66
N LEU A 373 -26.94 -18.73 -24.67
CA LEU A 373 -27.59 -18.03 -25.80
C LEU A 373 -26.79 -18.15 -27.11
N VAL A 374 -25.47 -18.08 -27.04
CA VAL A 374 -24.59 -18.29 -28.20
C VAL A 374 -24.68 -19.72 -28.70
N SER A 375 -24.79 -20.71 -27.80
CA SER A 375 -24.95 -22.13 -28.19
C SER A 375 -26.29 -22.40 -28.90
N ILE A 376 -27.32 -21.61 -28.58
CA ILE A 376 -28.62 -21.64 -29.29
C ILE A 376 -28.51 -21.02 -30.70
N GLY A 377 -27.47 -20.23 -30.97
CA GLY A 377 -27.13 -19.69 -32.28
C GLY A 377 -27.27 -18.16 -32.42
N PHE A 378 -27.48 -17.44 -31.32
CA PHE A 378 -27.55 -15.98 -31.32
C PHE A 378 -26.14 -15.35 -31.36
N ASP A 379 -26.02 -14.19 -32.03
CA ASP A 379 -24.78 -13.43 -32.04
C ASP A 379 -24.40 -12.96 -30.63
N LYS A 380 -23.09 -12.95 -30.35
CA LYS A 380 -22.55 -12.70 -29.03
C LYS A 380 -22.81 -11.28 -28.53
N GLU A 381 -22.74 -10.27 -29.40
CA GLU A 381 -23.00 -8.87 -29.01
C GLU A 381 -24.48 -8.65 -28.73
N LEU A 382 -25.34 -9.26 -29.56
CA LEU A 382 -26.79 -9.17 -29.44
C LEU A 382 -27.30 -9.89 -28.18
N ALA A 383 -26.82 -11.10 -27.93
CA ALA A 383 -27.17 -11.88 -26.73
C ALA A 383 -26.71 -11.18 -25.45
N ALA A 384 -25.52 -10.56 -25.46
CA ALA A 384 -25.03 -9.79 -24.32
C ALA A 384 -25.86 -8.54 -24.04
N GLU A 385 -26.33 -7.85 -25.09
CA GLU A 385 -27.23 -6.69 -24.95
C GLU A 385 -28.59 -7.09 -24.37
N ALA A 386 -29.17 -8.20 -24.86
CA ALA A 386 -30.43 -8.73 -24.37
C ALA A 386 -30.35 -9.16 -22.90
N LEU A 387 -29.27 -9.84 -22.50
CA LEU A 387 -29.00 -10.18 -21.10
C LEU A 387 -28.81 -8.93 -20.24
N ARG A 388 -28.13 -7.91 -20.76
CA ARG A 388 -27.91 -6.66 -20.02
C ARG A 388 -29.23 -5.93 -19.73
N ARG A 389 -30.14 -5.89 -20.69
CA ARG A 389 -31.46 -5.25 -20.56
C ARG A 389 -32.36 -6.01 -19.59
N ASN A 390 -32.23 -7.33 -19.55
CA ASN A 390 -33.09 -8.23 -18.78
C ASN A 390 -32.44 -8.76 -17.49
N GLU A 391 -31.46 -8.06 -16.91
CA GLU A 391 -30.86 -8.43 -15.62
C GLU A 391 -30.30 -9.86 -15.55
N ASN A 392 -29.71 -10.34 -16.64
CA ASN A 392 -29.23 -11.71 -16.80
C ASN A 392 -30.34 -12.78 -16.68
N ASP A 393 -31.60 -12.45 -16.97
CA ASP A 393 -32.68 -13.43 -17.11
C ASP A 393 -32.63 -14.05 -18.52
N THR A 394 -32.27 -15.34 -18.60
CA THR A 394 -32.12 -16.06 -19.87
C THR A 394 -33.44 -16.18 -20.63
N GLN A 395 -34.57 -16.33 -19.94
CA GLN A 395 -35.86 -16.54 -20.58
C GLN A 395 -36.34 -15.25 -21.23
N LYS A 396 -36.30 -14.14 -20.49
CA LYS A 396 -36.66 -12.82 -21.03
C LYS A 396 -35.70 -12.37 -22.14
N ALA A 397 -34.41 -12.67 -22.00
CA ALA A 397 -33.45 -12.40 -23.06
C ALA A 397 -33.77 -13.22 -24.32
N LEU A 398 -34.16 -14.49 -24.21
CA LEU A 398 -34.60 -15.30 -25.36
C LEU A 398 -35.86 -14.75 -26.01
N ASP A 399 -36.84 -14.32 -25.22
CA ASP A 399 -38.08 -13.72 -25.74
C ASP A 399 -37.78 -12.45 -26.55
N ASP A 400 -36.92 -11.57 -26.02
CA ASP A 400 -36.47 -10.35 -26.69
C ASP A 400 -35.66 -10.62 -27.97
N LEU A 401 -34.87 -11.70 -27.98
CA LEU A 401 -34.07 -12.10 -29.14
C LEU A 401 -34.90 -12.76 -30.25
N THR A 402 -35.96 -13.47 -29.87
CA THR A 402 -36.83 -14.21 -30.80
C THR A 402 -37.90 -13.32 -31.41
N ASN A 403 -38.33 -12.26 -30.72
CA ASN A 403 -39.28 -11.31 -31.24
C ASN A 403 -38.60 -10.33 -32.25
N PRO A 404 -39.11 -10.22 -33.49
CA PRO A 404 -38.47 -9.42 -34.54
C PRO A 404 -38.45 -7.92 -34.24
N GLU A 405 -39.45 -7.39 -33.54
CA GLU A 405 -39.52 -5.95 -33.21
C GLU A 405 -38.46 -5.57 -32.19
N THR A 406 -38.37 -6.33 -31.08
CA THR A 406 -37.39 -6.12 -30.02
C THR A 406 -35.96 -6.38 -30.50
N ASN A 407 -35.74 -7.43 -31.32
CA ASN A 407 -34.44 -7.72 -31.89
C ASN A 407 -33.95 -6.57 -32.80
N SER A 408 -34.82 -6.02 -33.66
CA SER A 408 -34.47 -4.87 -34.50
C SER A 408 -34.11 -3.63 -33.66
N ALA A 409 -34.85 -3.39 -32.57
CA ALA A 409 -34.57 -2.29 -31.65
C ALA A 409 -33.21 -2.47 -30.93
N LEU A 410 -32.88 -3.70 -30.52
CA LEU A 410 -31.59 -4.03 -29.92
C LEU A 410 -30.43 -3.80 -30.91
N GLN A 411 -30.57 -4.21 -32.16
CA GLN A 411 -29.54 -3.98 -33.19
C GLN A 411 -29.29 -2.49 -33.43
N VAL A 412 -30.34 -1.69 -33.56
CA VAL A 412 -30.22 -0.22 -33.70
C VAL A 412 -29.54 0.40 -32.48
N HIS A 413 -29.86 -0.09 -31.28
CA HIS A 413 -29.24 0.38 -30.04
C HIS A 413 -27.73 0.04 -29.99
N ILE A 414 -27.35 -1.17 -30.38
CA ILE A 414 -25.94 -1.60 -30.46
C ILE A 414 -25.17 -0.72 -31.46
N GLU A 415 -25.72 -0.47 -32.65
CA GLU A 415 -25.08 0.38 -33.66
C GLU A 415 -24.92 1.83 -33.18
N SER A 416 -25.97 2.39 -32.56
CA SER A 416 -25.94 3.73 -31.95
C SER A 416 -24.82 3.84 -30.91
N ARG A 417 -24.72 2.85 -30.01
CA ARG A 417 -23.69 2.82 -28.97
C ARG A 417 -22.29 2.67 -29.56
N LYS A 418 -22.13 1.85 -30.61
CA LYS A 418 -20.86 1.68 -31.32
C LYS A 418 -20.40 2.99 -31.96
N ARG A 419 -21.31 3.73 -32.61
CA ARG A 419 -21.04 5.06 -33.17
C ARG A 419 -20.66 6.07 -32.08
N LYS A 420 -21.37 6.07 -30.93
CA LYS A 420 -21.03 6.95 -29.78
C LYS A 420 -19.64 6.65 -29.21
N ARG A 421 -19.31 5.37 -29.02
CA ARG A 421 -17.99 4.92 -28.55
C ARG A 421 -16.87 5.31 -29.51
N GLN A 422 -17.08 5.18 -30.82
CA GLN A 422 -16.12 5.60 -31.83
C GLN A 422 -15.86 7.11 -31.77
N LYS A 423 -16.91 7.93 -31.71
CA LYS A 423 -16.78 9.40 -31.56
C LYS A 423 -16.00 9.78 -30.31
N GLN A 424 -16.30 9.15 -29.17
CA GLN A 424 -15.57 9.38 -27.91
C GLN A 424 -14.10 8.96 -28.00
N ALA A 425 -13.80 7.81 -28.62
CA ALA A 425 -12.42 7.38 -28.82
C ALA A 425 -11.63 8.38 -29.68
N THR A 426 -12.23 8.87 -30.77
CA THR A 426 -11.63 9.93 -31.60
C THR A 426 -11.40 11.21 -30.78
N GLU A 427 -12.36 11.64 -29.96
CA GLU A 427 -12.20 12.81 -29.08
C GLU A 427 -11.06 12.65 -28.08
N THR A 428 -10.93 11.48 -27.43
CA THR A 428 -9.81 11.23 -26.49
C THR A 428 -8.45 11.21 -27.20
N GLN A 429 -8.40 10.78 -28.46
CA GLN A 429 -7.18 10.83 -29.27
C GLN A 429 -6.83 12.26 -29.67
N ILE A 430 -7.85 13.08 -30.01
CA ILE A 430 -7.70 14.52 -30.24
C ILE A 430 -7.13 15.19 -28.99
N GLU A 431 -7.72 14.95 -27.81
CA GLU A 431 -7.26 15.53 -26.54
C GLU A 431 -5.82 15.16 -26.19
N LYS A 432 -5.41 13.90 -26.42
CA LYS A 432 -4.02 13.47 -26.23
C LYS A 432 -3.05 14.26 -27.11
N ILE A 433 -3.41 14.51 -28.37
CA ILE A 433 -2.56 15.27 -29.30
C ILE A 433 -2.56 16.77 -28.96
N VAL A 434 -3.69 17.31 -28.50
CA VAL A 434 -3.76 18.69 -27.99
C VAL A 434 -2.86 18.85 -26.75
N HIS A 435 -2.85 17.88 -25.85
CA HIS A 435 -1.95 17.88 -24.69
C HIS A 435 -0.46 17.77 -25.08
N MET A 436 -0.14 17.23 -26.25
CA MET A 436 1.22 17.25 -26.82
C MET A 436 1.62 18.61 -27.42
N GLY A 437 0.73 19.62 -27.37
CA GLY A 437 1.02 21.00 -27.78
C GLY A 437 0.54 21.36 -29.19
N PHE A 438 -0.19 20.49 -29.87
CA PHE A 438 -0.78 20.79 -31.18
C PHE A 438 -2.10 21.54 -31.05
N GLU A 439 -2.37 22.45 -31.97
CA GLU A 439 -3.60 23.25 -31.98
C GLU A 439 -4.84 22.40 -32.30
N ARG A 440 -5.88 22.49 -31.45
CA ARG A 440 -7.11 21.68 -31.53
C ARG A 440 -7.75 21.71 -32.93
N SER A 441 -7.80 22.87 -33.58
CA SER A 441 -8.38 23.05 -34.92
C SER A 441 -7.66 22.21 -35.97
N ARG A 442 -6.32 22.15 -35.92
CA ARG A 442 -5.50 21.36 -36.84
C ARG A 442 -5.63 19.87 -36.58
N VAL A 443 -5.70 19.48 -35.31
CA VAL A 443 -5.87 18.08 -34.89
C VAL A 443 -7.22 17.53 -35.36
N VAL A 444 -8.32 18.28 -35.15
CA VAL A 444 -9.65 17.88 -35.62
C VAL A 444 -9.68 17.73 -37.15
N ALA A 445 -9.18 18.70 -37.89
CA ALA A 445 -9.10 18.62 -39.36
C ALA A 445 -8.25 17.43 -39.84
N ALA A 446 -7.17 17.10 -39.13
CA ALA A 446 -6.33 15.96 -39.47
C ALA A 446 -7.03 14.61 -39.20
N PHE A 447 -7.89 14.52 -38.19
CA PHE A 447 -8.74 13.35 -37.92
C PHE A 447 -9.92 13.24 -38.90
N GLU A 448 -10.45 14.34 -39.42
CA GLU A 448 -11.51 14.33 -40.45
C GLU A 448 -11.05 13.72 -41.78
N VAL A 449 -9.77 13.91 -42.13
CA VAL A 449 -9.13 13.30 -43.32
C VAL A 449 -8.91 11.79 -43.13
N GLY A 450 -9.02 11.29 -41.90
CA GLY A 450 -8.81 9.89 -41.56
C GLY A 450 -7.33 9.51 -41.44
N GLY A 451 -7.08 8.46 -40.65
CA GLY A 451 -5.77 7.88 -40.40
C GLY A 451 -5.63 7.29 -38.99
N THR A 452 -4.55 6.53 -38.77
CA THR A 452 -4.15 6.08 -37.43
C THR A 452 -3.52 7.24 -36.63
N LEU A 453 -3.42 7.10 -35.30
CA LEU A 453 -2.86 8.14 -34.41
C LEU A 453 -1.47 8.63 -34.87
N GLU A 454 -0.63 7.70 -35.32
CA GLU A 454 0.73 7.96 -35.79
C GLU A 454 0.74 8.71 -37.13
N GLU A 455 -0.16 8.37 -38.06
CA GLU A 455 -0.33 9.07 -39.34
C GLU A 455 -0.84 10.50 -39.13
N VAL A 456 -1.76 10.70 -38.17
CA VAL A 456 -2.26 12.03 -37.80
C VAL A 456 -1.13 12.89 -37.22
N ILE A 457 -0.30 12.34 -36.32
CA ILE A 457 0.86 13.04 -35.76
C ILE A 457 1.89 13.35 -36.86
N GLN A 458 2.18 12.39 -37.74
CA GLN A 458 3.09 12.61 -38.87
C GLN A 458 2.58 13.73 -39.80
N ARG A 459 1.27 13.77 -40.09
CA ARG A 459 0.66 14.82 -40.91
C ARG A 459 0.70 16.19 -40.23
N LEU A 460 0.49 16.24 -38.91
CA LEU A 460 0.58 17.47 -38.12
C LEU A 460 2.01 17.99 -38.02
N THR A 461 3.00 17.09 -38.01
CA THR A 461 4.44 17.43 -37.93
C THR A 461 5.04 17.76 -39.30
N ALA A 462 4.53 17.15 -40.38
CA ALA A 462 4.96 17.38 -41.76
C ALA A 462 4.47 18.72 -42.34
N LEU A 463 3.62 19.46 -41.62
CA LEU A 463 3.14 20.79 -42.01
C LEU A 463 3.72 21.88 -41.08
N PRO A 464 4.96 22.35 -41.33
CA PRO A 464 5.39 23.68 -40.90
C PRO A 464 5.06 24.73 -41.99
N GLU A 465 4.23 25.70 -41.60
CA GLU A 465 3.98 27.01 -42.24
C GLU A 465 3.35 27.08 -43.64
N ALA A 466 2.09 27.54 -43.68
CA ALA A 466 1.60 28.42 -44.74
C ALA A 466 0.42 29.26 -44.19
N ASP A 467 0.74 30.45 -43.70
CA ASP A 467 -0.24 31.53 -43.56
C ASP A 467 -0.64 32.04 -44.95
N HIS A 468 -1.93 32.43 -45.06
CA HIS A 468 -2.58 33.17 -46.14
C HIS A 468 -2.82 32.47 -47.50
N ALA A 469 -4.09 32.11 -47.75
CA ALA A 469 -4.86 32.71 -48.84
C ALA A 469 -6.34 32.32 -48.71
N ALA A 470 -7.17 33.32 -48.45
CA ALA A 470 -8.58 33.27 -48.78
C ALA A 470 -8.71 33.18 -50.30
N GLU A 471 -9.50 32.24 -50.81
CA GLU A 471 -10.18 32.45 -52.09
C GLU A 471 -11.49 31.69 -52.14
N ALA A 472 -12.51 32.46 -52.53
CA ALA A 472 -13.91 32.11 -52.59
C ALA A 472 -14.20 31.19 -53.77
N ILE A 473 -15.12 30.25 -53.58
CA ILE A 473 -15.96 29.75 -54.67
C ILE A 473 -17.41 29.76 -54.19
N GLN A 474 -18.15 30.76 -54.67
CA GLN A 474 -19.61 30.78 -54.73
C GLN A 474 -20.05 29.95 -55.95
N THR A 475 -21.13 29.19 -55.78
CA THR A 475 -22.23 28.85 -56.73
C THR A 475 -22.86 27.53 -56.25
N ALA A 476 -24.15 27.27 -56.24
CA ALA A 476 -25.37 28.02 -56.49
C ALA A 476 -26.53 27.16 -55.92
N ALA A 477 -27.57 27.81 -55.39
CA ALA A 477 -28.86 27.18 -55.12
C ALA A 477 -29.57 26.80 -56.44
N PRO A 478 -30.57 25.92 -56.38
CA PRO A 478 -31.91 26.43 -56.67
C PRO A 478 -32.98 25.94 -55.68
N ASP A 479 -33.88 26.87 -55.37
CA ASP A 479 -35.19 26.64 -54.75
C ASP A 479 -36.14 25.85 -55.66
N GLY A 480 -37.09 25.12 -55.05
CA GLY A 480 -38.28 24.68 -55.79
C GLY A 480 -39.16 23.61 -55.14
N SER A 481 -39.95 24.01 -54.13
CA SER A 481 -41.34 23.60 -53.87
C SER A 481 -41.71 22.11 -53.66
N ALA A 482 -42.23 21.78 -52.47
CA ALA A 482 -43.64 21.40 -52.29
C ALA A 482 -43.99 21.14 -50.81
N SER A 483 -45.10 21.75 -50.41
CA SER A 483 -45.77 21.62 -49.11
C SER A 483 -46.64 20.35 -49.07
N SER A 484 -46.63 19.62 -47.95
CA SER A 484 -47.84 18.95 -47.47
C SER A 484 -47.78 18.66 -45.97
N SER A 485 -48.80 19.14 -45.29
CA SER A 485 -49.11 19.12 -43.86
C SER A 485 -49.72 17.80 -43.36
N ALA A 486 -49.18 17.29 -42.25
CA ALA A 486 -49.81 16.61 -41.08
C ALA A 486 -50.63 15.31 -41.27
N PRO A 487 -50.96 14.51 -40.21
CA PRO A 487 -50.47 14.50 -38.81
C PRO A 487 -49.95 13.12 -38.32
N LEU A 488 -49.19 13.13 -37.21
CA LEU A 488 -48.86 11.95 -36.39
C LEU A 488 -50.11 11.43 -35.65
N PRO A 489 -50.30 10.12 -35.46
CA PRO A 489 -51.13 9.60 -34.38
C PRO A 489 -50.33 9.59 -33.07
N HIS A 490 -50.83 10.35 -32.10
CA HIS A 490 -50.49 10.28 -30.69
C HIS A 490 -50.73 8.86 -30.14
N ASN A 491 -49.66 8.07 -29.92
CA ASN A 491 -49.63 7.10 -28.81
C ASN A 491 -48.27 6.44 -28.49
N VAL A 492 -47.13 6.99 -28.93
CA VAL A 492 -45.80 6.41 -28.61
C VAL A 492 -44.86 7.39 -27.89
N SER A 493 -45.31 8.61 -27.61
CA SER A 493 -44.47 9.64 -26.98
C SER A 493 -44.35 9.49 -25.45
N GLU A 494 -45.27 8.78 -24.79
CA GLU A 494 -45.25 8.62 -23.32
C GLU A 494 -44.33 7.48 -22.83
N MET A 495 -43.78 6.65 -23.73
CA MET A 495 -42.86 5.55 -23.33
C MET A 495 -41.37 5.89 -23.55
N LEU A 496 -41.07 7.04 -24.16
CA LEU A 496 -39.71 7.49 -24.51
C LEU A 496 -39.13 8.52 -23.53
N GLU A 497 -39.94 9.10 -22.63
CA GLU A 497 -39.49 10.15 -21.69
C GLU A 497 -39.08 9.65 -20.29
N GLN A 498 -39.07 8.33 -20.04
CA GLN A 498 -38.68 7.74 -18.74
C GLN A 498 -37.34 7.00 -18.72
N ILE A 499 -36.43 7.24 -19.68
CA ILE A 499 -35.11 6.56 -19.74
C ILE A 499 -33.94 7.54 -19.65
N ASN A 500 -34.17 8.77 -19.19
CA ASN A 500 -33.11 9.79 -19.13
C ASN A 500 -32.32 9.85 -17.81
N ASP A 501 -32.44 8.85 -16.93
CA ASP A 501 -31.52 8.68 -15.80
C ASP A 501 -30.47 7.63 -16.13
N VAL A 502 -29.54 7.99 -17.01
CA VAL A 502 -28.20 7.41 -16.98
C VAL A 502 -27.29 8.52 -16.52
N GLU A 503 -26.96 8.47 -15.23
CA GLU A 503 -25.91 9.26 -14.59
C GLU A 503 -24.73 9.45 -15.56
N ASP A 504 -24.39 10.72 -15.73
CA ASP A 504 -23.23 11.19 -16.45
C ASP A 504 -21.98 10.45 -15.91
N PRO A 505 -21.05 9.96 -16.76
CA PRO A 505 -19.80 9.35 -16.30
C PRO A 505 -18.91 10.31 -15.48
N SER A 506 -19.31 11.58 -15.34
CA SER A 506 -18.67 12.60 -14.54
C SER A 506 -18.97 12.48 -13.03
N ASP A 507 -20.01 11.75 -12.61
CA ASP A 507 -20.34 11.57 -11.18
C ASP A 507 -19.43 10.56 -10.44
N LEU A 508 -18.40 10.02 -11.12
CA LEU A 508 -17.28 9.32 -10.48
C LEU A 508 -16.38 10.26 -9.65
N SER A 509 -16.59 11.58 -9.69
CA SER A 509 -15.74 12.55 -8.99
C SER A 509 -16.09 12.79 -7.50
N LYS A 510 -16.89 11.90 -6.88
CA LYS A 510 -17.12 11.89 -5.42
C LYS A 510 -16.75 10.55 -4.76
N ALA A 511 -15.96 9.71 -5.43
CA ALA A 511 -15.08 8.81 -4.70
C ALA A 511 -13.97 9.68 -4.09
N GLU A 512 -13.72 9.56 -2.79
CA GLU A 512 -12.47 10.04 -2.17
C GLU A 512 -11.32 9.71 -3.12
N GLU A 513 -10.41 10.64 -3.40
CA GLU A 513 -9.29 10.45 -4.34
C GLU A 513 -8.64 9.09 -4.11
N ARG A 514 -9.02 8.11 -4.95
CA ARG A 514 -8.65 6.72 -4.75
C ARG A 514 -7.16 6.60 -4.92
N ASP A 515 -6.50 6.07 -3.90
CA ASP A 515 -5.06 5.85 -3.93
C ASP A 515 -4.72 4.55 -4.66
N VAL A 516 -4.94 4.55 -5.98
CA VAL A 516 -4.73 3.39 -6.86
C VAL A 516 -3.29 2.87 -6.73
N GLU A 517 -2.31 3.77 -6.56
CA GLU A 517 -0.90 3.42 -6.36
C GLU A 517 -0.71 2.57 -5.09
N MET A 518 -1.30 2.98 -3.97
CA MET A 518 -1.18 2.24 -2.71
C MET A 518 -1.97 0.92 -2.72
N GLU A 519 -3.13 0.89 -3.39
CA GLU A 519 -3.88 -0.35 -3.62
C GLU A 519 -3.07 -1.36 -4.45
N ASP A 520 -2.50 -0.90 -5.56
CA ASP A 520 -1.59 -1.69 -6.40
C ASP A 520 -0.43 -2.24 -5.58
N GLU A 521 0.17 -1.41 -4.71
CA GLU A 521 1.28 -1.83 -3.87
C GLU A 521 0.85 -2.96 -2.91
N LEU A 522 -0.30 -2.83 -2.26
CA LEU A 522 -0.86 -3.83 -1.33
C LEU A 522 -1.22 -5.13 -2.06
N SER A 523 -1.96 -5.05 -3.16
CA SER A 523 -2.35 -6.21 -3.96
C SER A 523 -1.12 -6.93 -4.54
N ALA A 524 -0.10 -6.20 -4.97
CA ALA A 524 1.15 -6.79 -5.44
C ALA A 524 1.95 -7.49 -4.33
N VAL A 525 1.77 -7.13 -3.05
CA VAL A 525 2.34 -7.90 -1.93
C VAL A 525 1.63 -9.24 -1.84
N ILE A 526 0.30 -9.24 -1.84
CA ILE A 526 -0.52 -10.43 -1.62
C ILE A 526 -0.33 -11.44 -2.76
N VAL A 527 -0.39 -10.98 -4.01
CA VAL A 527 -0.21 -11.84 -5.20
C VAL A 527 1.18 -12.51 -5.23
N LYS A 528 2.20 -11.86 -4.68
CA LYS A 528 3.56 -12.42 -4.62
C LYS A 528 3.79 -13.33 -3.40
N THR A 529 2.85 -13.39 -2.46
CA THR A 529 2.98 -14.13 -1.21
C THR A 529 2.32 -15.51 -1.36
N ASP A 530 3.12 -16.57 -1.24
CA ASP A 530 2.66 -17.96 -1.17
C ASP A 530 2.07 -18.24 0.23
N ALA A 531 1.09 -19.14 0.34
CA ALA A 531 0.53 -19.64 1.59
C ALA A 531 1.60 -20.13 2.58
N LEU A 532 2.71 -20.67 2.09
CA LEU A 532 3.82 -21.16 2.91
C LEU A 532 4.95 -20.14 3.10
N ALA A 533 4.80 -18.91 2.60
CA ALA A 533 5.82 -17.85 2.75
C ALA A 533 6.05 -17.47 4.22
N ASP A 534 5.05 -17.68 5.07
CA ASP A 534 5.10 -17.41 6.51
C ASP A 534 6.09 -18.33 7.25
N TYR A 535 6.40 -19.47 6.65
CA TYR A 535 7.32 -20.48 7.16
C TYR A 535 8.70 -20.43 6.49
N ASP A 536 8.83 -19.70 5.37
CA ASP A 536 10.08 -19.46 4.65
C ASP A 536 10.88 -18.31 5.29
N ILE A 537 11.37 -18.57 6.51
CA ILE A 537 12.16 -17.61 7.29
C ILE A 537 13.65 -17.83 7.02
N GLU A 538 14.38 -16.75 6.75
CA GLU A 538 15.84 -16.75 6.75
C GLU A 538 16.34 -16.73 8.20
N VAL A 539 17.10 -17.76 8.57
CA VAL A 539 17.47 -18.04 9.97
C VAL A 539 18.85 -17.51 10.39
N ASN A 540 19.48 -16.68 9.55
CA ASN A 540 20.86 -16.24 9.76
C ASN A 540 20.97 -15.36 11.02
N ILE A 541 20.07 -14.38 11.15
CA ILE A 541 20.05 -13.45 12.29
C ILE A 541 19.73 -14.22 13.58
N GLU A 542 18.84 -15.20 13.50
CA GLU A 542 18.49 -16.09 14.61
C GLU A 542 19.71 -16.90 15.08
N GLY A 543 20.50 -17.45 14.16
CA GLY A 543 21.72 -18.19 14.48
C GLY A 543 22.76 -17.32 15.20
N GLU A 544 22.96 -16.09 14.73
CA GLU A 544 23.84 -15.10 15.37
C GLU A 544 23.34 -14.76 16.78
N ALA A 545 22.05 -14.45 16.92
CA ALA A 545 21.43 -14.10 18.20
C ALA A 545 21.48 -15.27 19.20
N ILE A 546 21.24 -16.51 18.78
CA ILE A 546 21.37 -17.70 19.64
C ILE A 546 22.80 -17.80 20.18
N THR A 547 23.79 -17.60 19.32
CA THR A 547 25.22 -17.68 19.70
C THR A 547 25.58 -16.57 20.68
N GLU A 548 25.14 -15.34 20.42
CA GLU A 548 25.35 -14.18 21.30
C GLU A 548 24.75 -14.42 22.69
N TYR A 549 23.46 -14.78 22.77
CA TYR A 549 22.79 -14.92 24.06
C TYR A 549 23.27 -16.14 24.86
N LEU A 550 23.64 -17.24 24.21
CA LEU A 550 24.29 -18.36 24.91
C LEU A 550 25.63 -17.95 25.52
N ALA A 551 26.45 -17.19 24.79
CA ALA A 551 27.71 -16.66 25.31
C ALA A 551 27.50 -15.70 26.50
N LEU A 552 26.47 -14.84 26.43
CA LEU A 552 26.09 -13.95 27.54
C LEU A 552 25.69 -14.73 28.81
N ILE A 553 24.93 -15.82 28.68
CA ILE A 553 24.56 -16.67 29.81
C ILE A 553 25.79 -17.36 30.41
N GLU A 554 26.74 -17.82 29.58
CA GLU A 554 27.99 -18.43 30.05
C GLU A 554 28.87 -17.42 30.81
N ALA A 555 28.96 -16.18 30.32
CA ALA A 555 29.66 -15.10 30.99
C ALA A 555 29.01 -14.72 32.33
N ALA A 556 27.68 -14.64 32.37
CA ALA A 556 26.91 -14.36 33.59
C ALA A 556 27.08 -15.49 34.64
N GLY A 557 27.02 -16.75 34.20
CA GLY A 557 27.26 -17.92 35.06
C GLY A 557 28.69 -17.98 35.61
N SER A 558 29.68 -17.57 34.83
CA SER A 558 31.09 -17.51 35.26
C SER A 558 31.33 -16.38 36.28
N SER A 559 30.68 -15.23 36.08
CA SER A 559 30.75 -14.09 37.01
C SER A 559 30.07 -14.40 38.35
N GLY A 560 28.93 -15.10 38.34
CA GLY A 560 28.25 -15.58 39.55
C GLY A 560 29.08 -16.58 40.36
N LYS A 561 29.76 -17.52 39.69
CA LYS A 561 30.69 -18.46 40.34
C LYS A 561 31.91 -17.77 40.96
N MET A 562 32.46 -16.74 40.30
CA MET A 562 33.56 -15.94 40.88
C MET A 562 33.13 -15.12 42.09
N ALA A 563 31.90 -14.57 42.10
CA ALA A 563 31.37 -13.84 43.25
C ALA A 563 31.16 -14.75 44.46
N LEU A 564 30.57 -15.94 44.27
CA LEU A 564 30.38 -16.94 45.34
C LEU A 564 31.72 -17.47 45.90
N SER A 565 32.75 -17.61 45.06
CA SER A 565 34.09 -18.01 45.51
C SER A 565 34.81 -16.95 46.34
N ARG A 566 34.44 -15.65 46.23
CA ARG A 566 35.01 -14.56 47.04
C ARG A 566 34.31 -14.38 48.38
N TYR A 567 33.07 -14.87 48.52
CA TYR A 567 32.31 -14.83 49.79
C TYR A 567 32.56 -16.06 50.68
N ASN A 568 33.14 -17.14 50.15
CA ASN A 568 33.49 -18.36 50.88
C ASN A 568 34.99 -18.47 51.24
N LYS A 569 35.72 -17.34 51.22
CA LYS A 569 37.03 -17.17 51.85
C LYS A 569 36.92 -16.05 52.87
#